data_AF-A0A3A9IAQ1-F1
#
_entry.id   AF-A0A3A9IAQ1-F1
#
_cell.length_a   1.000
_cell.length_b   1.000
_cell.length_c   1.000
_cell.angle_alpha   90.00
_cell.angle_beta   90.00
_cell.angle_gamma   90.00
#
_symmetry.space_group_name_H-M   'P 1'
#
loop_
_entity.id
_entity.type
_entity.pdbx_description
1 polymer ?
#
loop_
_entity_poly.entity_id
_entity_poly.type
_entity_poly.pdbx_seq_one_letter_code
_entity_poly.pdbx_strand_id
1 'polypeptide(L)'
;MARKELVYGVDDVPSLPILLLAGAQHVLTLFGATTLVPLIFGPAMGMTPAQIGFFISCVYFAMGVCTLIQTSPFGSGLPIVQGSSFSFIPPIMTIVGIYSAQGTSVILQYIGGALISGGVCLVLLGQFGLIGRIRRFVGPITVGTTIMAIGFSLAGTAISGNAAGYWPASLTVVALIFLFGLKVKGRYVNIFSVLLSVVIVWGACFALSRAGVFHPGHPVYISLDNVNAAKWFQFTGFMPWGMPKFSLVAFGAILAGFFSVILESIGDYFNVCNAAGLPDPTEQQISRGIRAEGLGCIFGGLTGAVACTSYTENIGLIGLTGVASRWVVRVGAILLIGMSMVGKFGALVATLPAPIIGGCYIALFGTIGALGIQALTRADMQKQRNVMIVGFSFLMALGLPGWVEAQKELFFGWGIPGQILWAIGKTSMAVAGVSACLLDNLIPGTREERGFRD
;
A
#
# COMPACT_ATOMS: atom_id res chain seq x y z
N MET A 1 -8.40 -1.55 22.86
CA MET A 1 -7.65 -2.78 23.20
C MET A 1 -6.63 -2.42 24.26
N ALA A 2 -6.51 -3.22 25.33
CA ALA A 2 -5.50 -3.00 26.37
C ALA A 2 -4.10 -2.95 25.73
N ARG A 3 -3.35 -1.88 26.00
CA ARG A 3 -1.98 -1.68 25.50
C ARG A 3 -1.14 -2.84 26.03
N LYS A 4 -0.59 -3.67 25.14
CA LYS A 4 0.41 -4.64 25.55
C LYS A 4 1.67 -3.88 25.95
N GLU A 5 2.27 -4.22 27.08
CA GLU A 5 3.55 -3.62 27.48
C GLU A 5 4.61 -3.90 26.41
N LEU A 6 5.45 -2.89 26.16
CA LEU A 6 6.56 -3.00 25.23
C LEU A 6 7.64 -3.90 25.84
N VAL A 7 8.06 -4.88 25.07
CA VAL A 7 9.19 -5.76 25.37
C VAL A 7 10.49 -5.11 24.90
N TYR A 8 10.45 -4.41 23.77
CA TYR A 8 11.56 -3.63 23.24
C TYR A 8 11.05 -2.27 22.78
N GLY A 9 11.64 -1.20 23.32
CA GLY A 9 11.43 0.17 22.89
C GLY A 9 12.07 0.47 21.53
N VAL A 10 11.84 1.68 21.03
CA VAL A 10 12.25 2.09 19.68
C VAL A 10 13.77 2.05 19.47
N ASP A 11 14.53 2.40 20.51
CA ASP A 11 15.98 2.54 20.43
C ASP A 11 16.73 1.28 20.88
N ASP A 12 16.02 0.32 21.45
CA ASP A 12 16.59 -0.93 21.96
C ASP A 12 17.17 -1.78 20.84
N VAL A 13 18.28 -2.46 21.13
CA VAL A 13 18.93 -3.42 20.23
C VAL A 13 18.75 -4.82 20.81
N PRO A 14 17.77 -5.61 20.34
CA PRO A 14 17.64 -7.01 20.75
C PRO A 14 18.87 -7.84 20.39
N SER A 15 18.97 -9.04 20.97
CA SER A 15 19.99 -10.01 20.58
C SER A 15 19.82 -10.43 19.11
N LEU A 16 20.92 -10.84 18.47
CA LEU A 16 20.95 -11.19 17.04
C LEU A 16 19.86 -12.19 16.62
N PRO A 17 19.56 -13.27 17.37
CA PRO A 17 18.48 -14.19 16.99
C PRO A 17 17.10 -13.51 16.97
N ILE A 18 16.84 -12.63 17.94
CA ILE A 18 15.57 -11.90 18.03
C ILE A 18 15.48 -10.88 16.89
N LEU A 19 16.56 -10.16 16.59
CA LEU A 19 16.63 -9.25 15.45
C LEU A 19 16.28 -9.95 14.14
N LEU A 20 16.87 -11.12 13.88
CA LEU A 20 16.62 -11.88 12.65
C LEU A 20 15.19 -12.42 12.59
N LEU A 21 14.70 -13.03 13.67
CA LEU A 21 13.36 -13.62 13.71
C LEU A 21 12.25 -12.57 13.65
N ALA A 22 12.36 -11.50 14.44
CA ALA A 22 11.39 -10.42 14.43
C ALA A 22 11.50 -9.57 13.14
N GLY A 23 12.70 -9.40 12.59
CA GLY A 23 12.89 -8.75 11.29
C GLY A 23 12.23 -9.54 10.16
N ALA A 24 12.44 -10.87 10.15
CA ALA A 24 11.75 -11.77 9.23
C ALA A 24 10.22 -11.72 9.43
N GLN A 25 9.74 -11.61 10.67
CA GLN A 25 8.32 -11.44 10.94
C GLN A 25 7.74 -10.18 10.28
N HIS A 26 8.41 -9.03 10.37
CA HIS A 26 7.97 -7.83 9.65
C HIS A 26 7.91 -8.03 8.13
N VAL A 27 8.89 -8.73 7.57
CA VAL A 27 8.92 -9.08 6.13
C VAL A 27 7.76 -9.99 5.74
N LEU A 28 7.47 -10.99 6.56
CA LEU A 28 6.36 -11.91 6.32
C LEU A 28 4.99 -11.24 6.51
N THR A 29 4.88 -10.21 7.37
CA THR A 29 3.67 -9.40 7.52
C THR A 29 3.42 -8.50 6.31
N LEU A 30 4.45 -7.79 5.82
CA LEU A 30 4.32 -6.92 4.64
C LEU A 30 4.18 -7.73 3.34
N PHE A 31 4.62 -9.00 3.34
CA PHE A 31 4.58 -9.90 2.18
C PHE A 31 3.21 -9.93 1.52
N GLY A 32 2.11 -9.96 2.29
CA GLY A 32 0.77 -9.92 1.73
C GLY A 32 0.56 -8.69 0.85
N ALA A 33 0.48 -7.51 1.43
CA ALA A 33 0.14 -6.29 0.70
C ALA A 33 1.18 -5.89 -0.36
N THR A 34 2.48 -5.95 -0.05
CA THR A 34 3.55 -5.47 -0.96
C THR A 34 3.63 -6.30 -2.24
N THR A 35 3.46 -7.61 -2.11
CA THR A 35 3.55 -8.57 -3.22
C THR A 35 2.36 -8.53 -4.13
N LEU A 36 1.19 -8.24 -3.56
CA LEU A 36 -0.05 -8.25 -4.31
C LEU A 36 -0.12 -7.08 -5.31
N VAL A 37 0.54 -5.94 -5.06
CA VAL A 37 0.51 -4.79 -6.00
C VAL A 37 1.10 -5.13 -7.38
N PRO A 38 2.33 -5.70 -7.49
CA PRO A 38 2.85 -6.21 -8.76
C PRO A 38 1.91 -7.20 -9.47
N LEU A 39 1.15 -7.98 -8.71
CA LEU A 39 0.21 -8.97 -9.25
C LEU A 39 -1.09 -8.33 -9.79
N ILE A 40 -1.38 -7.06 -9.45
CA ILE A 40 -2.41 -6.25 -10.12
C ILE A 40 -1.84 -5.66 -11.41
N PHE A 41 -0.70 -4.97 -11.31
CA PHE A 41 -0.18 -4.19 -12.42
C PHE A 41 0.41 -5.07 -13.53
N GLY A 42 1.07 -6.18 -13.17
CA GLY A 42 1.73 -7.05 -14.14
C GLY A 42 0.79 -7.55 -15.23
N PRO A 43 -0.32 -8.24 -14.89
CA PRO A 43 -1.33 -8.64 -15.86
C PRO A 43 -1.94 -7.47 -16.62
N ALA A 44 -2.23 -6.35 -15.95
CA ALA A 44 -2.77 -5.14 -16.59
C ALA A 44 -1.82 -4.53 -17.65
N MET A 45 -0.52 -4.72 -17.50
CA MET A 45 0.52 -4.28 -18.45
C MET A 45 0.90 -5.34 -19.48
N GLY A 46 0.25 -6.52 -19.46
CA GLY A 46 0.57 -7.64 -20.36
C GLY A 46 1.90 -8.34 -20.07
N MET A 47 2.38 -8.30 -18.81
CA MET A 47 3.63 -8.97 -18.43
C MET A 47 3.51 -10.49 -18.51
N THR A 48 4.60 -11.12 -18.96
CA THR A 48 4.81 -12.56 -18.80
C THR A 48 5.04 -12.92 -17.33
N PRO A 49 4.80 -14.18 -16.90
CA PRO A 49 5.07 -14.61 -15.52
C PRO A 49 6.51 -14.36 -15.06
N ALA A 50 7.49 -14.52 -15.96
CA ALA A 50 8.89 -14.21 -15.69
C ALA A 50 9.11 -12.72 -15.42
N GLN A 51 8.49 -11.83 -16.22
CA GLN A 51 8.55 -10.39 -15.99
C GLN A 51 7.87 -10.00 -14.68
N ILE A 52 6.73 -10.62 -14.33
CA ILE A 52 6.05 -10.39 -13.05
C ILE A 52 6.98 -10.79 -11.88
N GLY A 53 7.63 -11.95 -11.95
CA GLY A 53 8.58 -12.39 -10.93
C GLY A 53 9.77 -11.43 -10.76
N PHE A 54 10.30 -10.91 -11.88
CA PHE A 54 11.33 -9.88 -11.85
C PHE A 54 10.81 -8.53 -11.31
N PHE A 55 9.58 -8.15 -11.64
CA PHE A 55 8.94 -6.93 -11.14
C PHE A 55 8.70 -6.99 -9.62
N ILE A 56 8.25 -8.14 -9.09
CA ILE A 56 8.16 -8.38 -7.63
C ILE A 56 9.52 -8.17 -6.96
N SER A 57 10.58 -8.66 -7.59
CA SER A 57 11.95 -8.47 -7.08
C SER A 57 12.32 -6.98 -7.04
N CYS A 58 12.02 -6.22 -8.09
CA CYS A 58 12.26 -4.77 -8.13
C CYS A 58 11.52 -4.05 -7.00
N VAL A 59 10.26 -4.44 -6.74
CA VAL A 59 9.46 -3.90 -5.63
C VAL A 59 10.11 -4.19 -4.28
N TYR A 60 10.52 -5.42 -4.02
CA TYR A 60 11.13 -5.77 -2.74
C TYR A 60 12.44 -5.03 -2.49
N PHE A 61 13.26 -4.91 -3.54
CA PHE A 61 14.50 -4.15 -3.48
C PHE A 61 14.22 -2.70 -3.09
N ALA A 62 13.26 -2.05 -3.78
CA ALA A 62 12.85 -0.69 -3.48
C ALA A 62 12.31 -0.55 -2.06
N MET A 63 11.35 -1.38 -1.65
CA MET A 63 10.72 -1.29 -0.33
C MET A 63 11.69 -1.49 0.82
N GLY A 64 12.69 -2.36 0.65
CA GLY A 64 13.76 -2.52 1.64
C GLY A 64 14.60 -1.25 1.77
N VAL A 65 15.04 -0.66 0.65
CA VAL A 65 15.77 0.61 0.66
C VAL A 65 14.92 1.74 1.24
N CYS A 66 13.66 1.86 0.84
CA CYS A 66 12.72 2.85 1.37
C CYS A 66 12.57 2.72 2.90
N THR A 67 12.47 1.49 3.41
CA THR A 67 12.38 1.22 4.86
C THR A 67 13.64 1.67 5.60
N LEU A 68 14.83 1.44 5.03
CA LEU A 68 16.09 1.92 5.60
C LEU A 68 16.13 3.45 5.64
N ILE A 69 15.69 4.13 4.57
CA ILE A 69 15.61 5.60 4.52
C ILE A 69 14.63 6.10 5.58
N GLN A 70 13.43 5.51 5.66
CA GLN A 70 12.37 5.95 6.58
C GLN A 70 12.77 5.80 8.06
N THR A 71 13.41 4.70 8.41
CA THR A 71 13.89 4.44 9.79
C THR A 71 15.18 5.18 10.14
N SER A 72 15.81 5.87 9.19
CA SER A 72 17.00 6.68 9.41
C SER A 72 16.66 8.09 9.92
N PRO A 73 17.66 8.88 10.38
CA PRO A 73 17.47 10.30 10.61
C PRO A 73 17.06 11.10 9.35
N PHE A 74 17.23 10.57 8.14
CA PHE A 74 16.69 11.27 6.96
C PHE A 74 15.18 11.10 6.82
N GLY A 75 14.60 10.05 7.42
CA GLY A 75 13.17 9.83 7.54
C GLY A 75 12.60 10.21 8.90
N SER A 76 11.44 9.62 9.23
CA SER A 76 10.75 9.84 10.50
C SER A 76 11.53 9.30 11.71
N GLY A 77 12.40 8.29 11.49
CA GLY A 77 13.15 7.61 12.54
C GLY A 77 12.30 6.65 13.39
N LEU A 78 11.01 6.51 13.05
CA LEU A 78 10.05 5.61 13.68
C LEU A 78 10.23 4.18 13.14
N PRO A 79 9.81 3.14 13.89
CA PRO A 79 9.90 1.74 13.46
C PRO A 79 8.82 1.41 12.41
N ILE A 80 8.85 2.10 11.28
CA ILE A 80 7.88 1.96 10.19
C ILE A 80 8.53 1.21 9.03
N VAL A 81 7.84 0.18 8.58
CA VAL A 81 8.13 -0.50 7.31
C VAL A 81 7.48 0.28 6.18
N GLN A 82 8.23 0.43 5.08
CA GLN A 82 7.72 0.95 3.82
C GLN A 82 7.34 -0.20 2.90
N GLY A 83 6.20 -0.08 2.22
CA GLY A 83 5.73 -1.08 1.28
C GLY A 83 4.94 -0.47 0.11
N SER A 84 4.48 -1.31 -0.82
CA SER A 84 3.72 -0.90 -2.00
C SER A 84 2.40 -0.21 -1.61
N SER A 85 2.16 0.99 -2.13
CA SER A 85 0.94 1.75 -1.81
C SER A 85 -0.24 1.39 -2.71
N PHE A 86 -1.37 1.01 -2.09
CA PHE A 86 -2.63 0.81 -2.80
C PHE A 86 -3.24 2.12 -3.30
N SER A 87 -2.86 3.24 -2.70
CA SER A 87 -3.31 4.58 -3.09
C SER A 87 -2.92 4.95 -4.52
N PHE A 88 -1.92 4.26 -5.07
CA PHE A 88 -1.44 4.46 -6.43
C PHE A 88 -2.06 3.51 -7.45
N ILE A 89 -2.92 2.56 -7.05
CA ILE A 89 -3.53 1.62 -8.00
C ILE A 89 -4.37 2.36 -9.05
N PRO A 90 -5.40 3.16 -8.71
CA PRO A 90 -6.18 3.87 -9.73
C PRO A 90 -5.37 4.79 -10.66
N PRO A 91 -4.45 5.64 -10.16
CA PRO A 91 -3.69 6.52 -11.06
C PRO A 91 -2.67 5.76 -11.90
N ILE A 92 -2.04 4.70 -11.39
CA ILE A 92 -1.16 3.86 -12.22
C ILE A 92 -1.97 3.12 -13.29
N MET A 93 -3.14 2.58 -12.96
CA MET A 93 -4.04 1.94 -13.95
C MET A 93 -4.47 2.92 -15.05
N THR A 94 -4.61 4.22 -14.72
CA THR A 94 -4.83 5.26 -15.72
C THR A 94 -3.64 5.40 -16.66
N ILE A 95 -2.41 5.43 -16.14
CA ILE A 95 -1.18 5.49 -16.95
C ILE A 95 -1.07 4.24 -17.83
N VAL A 96 -1.34 3.05 -17.28
CA VAL A 96 -1.38 1.79 -18.03
C VAL A 96 -2.36 1.88 -19.19
N GLY A 97 -3.58 2.38 -18.96
CA GLY A 97 -4.58 2.55 -20.03
C GLY A 97 -4.11 3.49 -21.14
N ILE A 98 -3.54 4.65 -20.78
CA ILE A 98 -3.05 5.67 -21.73
C ILE A 98 -1.92 5.13 -22.62
N TYR A 99 -1.00 4.34 -22.05
CA TYR A 99 0.20 3.87 -22.74
C TYR A 99 0.15 2.38 -23.14
N SER A 100 -1.01 1.73 -23.02
CA SER A 100 -1.22 0.29 -23.26
C SER A 100 -0.68 -0.18 -24.61
N ALA A 101 -0.86 0.60 -25.68
CA ALA A 101 -0.40 0.28 -27.03
C ALA A 101 1.12 0.33 -27.23
N GLN A 102 1.89 0.89 -26.29
CA GLN A 102 3.35 1.08 -26.42
C GLN A 102 4.18 -0.05 -25.79
N GLY A 103 3.53 -1.04 -25.19
CA GLY A 103 4.18 -2.20 -24.57
C GLY A 103 4.66 -1.94 -23.13
N THR A 104 4.86 -3.04 -22.39
CA THR A 104 5.10 -3.05 -20.94
C THR A 104 6.28 -2.18 -20.50
N SER A 105 7.42 -2.26 -21.19
CA SER A 105 8.60 -1.49 -20.81
C SER A 105 8.37 0.01 -20.91
N VAL A 106 7.64 0.47 -21.94
CA VAL A 106 7.34 1.90 -22.11
C VAL A 106 6.34 2.38 -21.05
N ILE A 107 5.35 1.56 -20.71
CA ILE A 107 4.42 1.86 -19.61
C ILE A 107 5.19 2.07 -18.30
N LEU A 108 6.11 1.17 -17.96
CA LEU A 108 6.96 1.28 -16.77
C LEU A 108 7.90 2.48 -16.80
N GLN A 109 8.40 2.88 -17.96
CA GLN A 109 9.19 4.11 -18.10
C GLN A 109 8.37 5.35 -17.74
N TYR A 110 7.10 5.42 -18.17
CA TYR A 110 6.21 6.53 -17.82
C TYR A 110 5.76 6.49 -16.36
N ILE A 111 5.48 5.30 -15.81
CA ILE A 111 5.22 5.14 -14.36
C ILE A 111 6.44 5.60 -13.57
N GLY A 112 7.65 5.15 -13.95
CA GLY A 112 8.89 5.54 -13.30
C GLY A 112 9.14 7.04 -13.35
N GLY A 113 8.92 7.68 -14.51
CA GLY A 113 9.05 9.13 -14.65
C GLY A 113 8.02 9.89 -13.81
N ALA A 114 6.78 9.40 -13.72
CA ALA A 114 5.74 9.97 -12.88
C ALA A 114 6.04 9.82 -11.37
N LEU A 115 6.56 8.66 -10.95
CA LEU A 115 6.99 8.42 -9.57
C LEU A 115 8.17 9.31 -9.18
N ILE A 116 9.14 9.51 -10.09
CA ILE A 116 10.27 10.41 -9.85
C ILE A 116 9.79 11.85 -9.71
N SER A 117 8.97 12.35 -10.65
CA SER A 117 8.51 13.74 -10.61
C SER A 117 7.63 14.02 -9.39
N GLY A 118 6.67 13.15 -9.09
CA GLY A 118 5.84 13.29 -7.89
C GLY A 118 6.61 13.05 -6.58
N GLY A 119 7.58 12.14 -6.59
CA GLY A 119 8.49 11.93 -5.47
C GLY A 119 9.35 13.17 -5.17
N VAL A 120 9.85 13.85 -6.20
CA VAL A 120 10.52 15.16 -6.05
C VAL A 120 9.60 16.18 -5.40
N CYS A 121 8.32 16.25 -5.81
CA CYS A 121 7.35 17.12 -5.16
C CYS A 121 7.20 16.79 -3.67
N LEU A 122 7.08 15.51 -3.29
CA LEU A 122 7.01 15.11 -1.88
C LEU A 122 8.27 15.46 -1.09
N VAL A 123 9.45 15.27 -1.69
CA VAL A 123 10.73 15.64 -1.09
C VAL A 123 10.75 17.14 -0.77
N LEU A 124 10.33 17.98 -1.72
CA LEU A 124 10.25 19.42 -1.52
C LEU A 124 9.22 19.78 -0.44
N LEU A 125 8.01 19.22 -0.50
CA LEU A 125 6.96 19.46 0.49
C LEU A 125 7.41 19.09 1.92
N GLY A 126 8.10 17.96 2.07
CA GLY A 126 8.67 17.51 3.35
C GLY A 126 9.86 18.36 3.79
N GLN A 127 10.76 18.73 2.88
CA GLN A 127 11.94 19.55 3.17
C GLN A 127 11.57 20.95 3.66
N PHE A 128 10.55 21.58 3.05
CA PHE A 128 10.06 22.90 3.45
C PHE A 128 9.11 22.88 4.65
N GLY A 129 8.88 21.70 5.25
CA GLY A 129 8.00 21.54 6.41
C GLY A 129 6.53 21.88 6.12
N LEU A 130 6.13 21.89 4.84
CA LEU A 130 4.78 22.28 4.44
C LEU A 130 3.75 21.26 4.96
N ILE A 131 4.11 19.97 4.96
CA ILE A 131 3.24 18.91 5.51
C ILE A 131 3.01 19.12 7.01
N GLY A 132 4.06 19.44 7.78
CA GLY A 132 3.94 19.76 9.20
C GLY A 132 2.95 20.89 9.48
N ARG A 133 2.84 21.88 8.57
CA ARG A 133 1.84 22.95 8.65
C ARG A 133 0.44 22.48 8.21
N ILE A 134 0.36 21.74 7.11
CA ILE A 134 -0.91 21.21 6.55
C ILE A 134 -1.62 20.30 7.56
N ARG A 135 -0.89 19.57 8.40
CA ARG A 135 -1.47 18.67 9.41
C ARG A 135 -2.48 19.35 10.34
N ARG A 136 -2.36 20.67 10.56
CA ARG A 136 -3.28 21.45 11.42
C ARG A 136 -4.71 21.49 10.86
N PHE A 137 -4.85 21.27 9.56
CA PHE A 137 -6.14 21.21 8.87
C PHE A 137 -6.61 19.76 8.66
N VAL A 138 -5.71 18.77 8.83
CA VAL A 138 -5.98 17.36 8.57
C VAL A 138 -6.22 16.64 9.89
N GLY A 139 -7.49 16.55 10.27
CA GLY A 139 -7.93 15.84 11.47
C GLY A 139 -8.27 14.36 11.22
N PRO A 140 -8.59 13.60 12.29
CA PRO A 140 -9.08 12.23 12.21
C PRO A 140 -10.26 12.03 11.25
N ILE A 141 -11.15 13.01 11.10
CA ILE A 141 -12.28 12.96 10.15
C ILE A 141 -11.77 12.81 8.71
N THR A 142 -10.80 13.64 8.32
CA THR A 142 -10.17 13.59 6.99
C THR A 142 -9.40 12.29 6.78
N VAL A 143 -8.56 11.92 7.74
CA VAL A 143 -7.71 10.72 7.66
C VAL A 143 -8.57 9.46 7.58
N GLY A 144 -9.51 9.29 8.52
CA GLY A 144 -10.37 8.11 8.58
C GLY A 144 -11.25 7.95 7.33
N THR A 145 -11.86 9.04 6.85
CA THR A 145 -12.66 9.01 5.61
C THR A 145 -11.81 8.65 4.39
N THR A 146 -10.58 9.15 4.32
CA THR A 146 -9.64 8.82 3.24
C THR A 146 -9.26 7.35 3.26
N ILE A 147 -8.86 6.82 4.42
CA ILE A 147 -8.49 5.39 4.58
C ILE A 147 -9.68 4.48 4.26
N MET A 148 -10.90 4.85 4.68
CA MET A 148 -12.11 4.14 4.27
C MET A 148 -12.25 4.06 2.75
N ALA A 149 -12.07 5.20 2.06
CA ALA A 149 -12.14 5.25 0.61
C ALA A 149 -11.04 4.45 -0.07
N ILE A 150 -9.81 4.41 0.49
CA ILE A 150 -8.72 3.56 -0.02
C ILE A 150 -9.16 2.09 -0.06
N GLY A 151 -9.64 1.55 1.06
CA GLY A 151 -10.07 0.16 1.14
C GLY A 151 -11.28 -0.13 0.26
N PHE A 152 -12.38 0.59 0.44
CA PHE A 152 -13.65 0.23 -0.19
C PHE A 152 -13.73 0.55 -1.69
N SER A 153 -12.99 1.55 -2.19
CA SER A 153 -12.98 1.85 -3.64
C SER A 153 -12.31 0.74 -4.48
N LEU A 154 -11.48 -0.10 -3.87
CA LEU A 154 -10.80 -1.21 -4.55
C LEU A 154 -11.62 -2.51 -4.60
N ALA A 155 -12.89 -2.48 -4.16
CA ALA A 155 -13.79 -3.64 -4.17
C ALA A 155 -13.94 -4.27 -5.57
N GLY A 156 -14.02 -3.46 -6.64
CA GLY A 156 -14.09 -3.96 -8.01
C GLY A 156 -12.83 -4.73 -8.43
N THR A 157 -11.66 -4.29 -7.99
CA THR A 157 -10.38 -4.99 -8.24
C THR A 157 -10.32 -6.30 -7.47
N ALA A 158 -10.78 -6.31 -6.22
CA ALA A 158 -10.81 -7.51 -5.38
C ALA A 158 -11.76 -8.59 -5.91
N ILE A 159 -13.00 -8.19 -6.23
CA ILE A 159 -14.08 -9.11 -6.57
C ILE A 159 -14.07 -9.41 -8.07
N SER A 160 -14.48 -8.44 -8.89
CA SER A 160 -14.69 -8.64 -10.33
C SER A 160 -13.38 -8.92 -11.07
N GLY A 161 -12.29 -8.25 -10.68
CA GLY A 161 -10.99 -8.41 -11.33
C GLY A 161 -10.23 -9.69 -10.96
N ASN A 162 -10.56 -10.33 -9.82
CA ASN A 162 -9.75 -11.43 -9.28
C ASN A 162 -10.60 -12.55 -8.67
N ALA A 163 -11.32 -12.29 -7.58
CA ALA A 163 -11.98 -13.34 -6.80
C ALA A 163 -13.07 -14.10 -7.59
N ALA A 164 -13.78 -13.39 -8.47
CA ALA A 164 -14.85 -13.94 -9.30
C ALA A 164 -14.37 -15.00 -10.30
N GLY A 165 -13.07 -15.08 -10.58
CA GLY A 165 -12.51 -16.09 -11.48
C GLY A 165 -12.68 -17.53 -10.96
N TYR A 166 -12.66 -17.74 -9.63
CA TYR A 166 -12.94 -19.03 -9.01
C TYR A 166 -13.26 -18.89 -7.51
N TRP A 167 -14.54 -18.69 -7.19
CA TRP A 167 -15.03 -18.46 -5.83
C TRP A 167 -14.57 -19.48 -4.78
N PRO A 168 -14.52 -20.81 -5.05
CA PRO A 168 -14.11 -21.77 -4.03
C PRO A 168 -12.71 -21.47 -3.48
N ALA A 169 -11.73 -21.14 -4.32
CA ALA A 169 -10.40 -20.76 -3.84
C ALA A 169 -10.45 -19.42 -3.09
N SER A 170 -11.10 -18.41 -3.65
CA SER A 170 -11.20 -17.07 -3.06
C SER A 170 -11.83 -17.09 -1.66
N LEU A 171 -12.97 -17.78 -1.50
CA LEU A 171 -13.66 -17.90 -0.22
C LEU A 171 -12.91 -18.78 0.77
N THR A 172 -12.18 -19.80 0.30
CA THR A 172 -11.32 -20.61 1.17
C THR A 172 -10.18 -19.77 1.73
N VAL A 173 -9.55 -18.92 0.92
CA VAL A 173 -8.55 -17.96 1.41
C VAL A 173 -9.16 -17.05 2.47
N VAL A 174 -10.32 -16.43 2.22
CA VAL A 174 -10.99 -15.57 3.21
C VAL A 174 -11.29 -16.34 4.49
N ALA A 175 -11.89 -17.53 4.39
CA ALA A 175 -12.23 -18.36 5.54
C ALA A 175 -10.99 -18.71 6.38
N LEU A 176 -9.88 -19.07 5.73
CA LEU A 176 -8.62 -19.36 6.42
C LEU A 176 -8.01 -18.12 7.06
N ILE A 177 -8.10 -16.94 6.43
CA ILE A 177 -7.63 -15.68 7.03
C ILE A 177 -8.38 -15.39 8.32
N PHE A 178 -9.71 -15.53 8.32
CA PHE A 178 -10.52 -15.34 9.53
C PHE A 178 -10.27 -16.44 10.56
N LEU A 179 -10.11 -17.70 10.13
CA LEU A 179 -9.81 -18.83 11.00
C LEU A 179 -8.49 -18.61 11.75
N PHE A 180 -7.41 -18.34 11.02
CA PHE A 180 -6.08 -18.13 11.58
C PHE A 180 -5.98 -16.80 12.31
N GLY A 181 -6.60 -15.73 11.81
CA GLY A 181 -6.53 -14.41 12.41
C GLY A 181 -7.31 -14.27 13.71
N LEU A 182 -8.47 -14.93 13.82
CA LEU A 182 -9.43 -14.68 14.91
C LEU A 182 -9.74 -15.90 15.79
N LYS A 183 -9.81 -17.11 15.21
CA LYS A 183 -10.28 -18.31 15.95
C LYS A 183 -9.12 -19.10 16.57
N VAL A 184 -8.01 -19.26 15.86
CA VAL A 184 -6.86 -19.99 16.38
C VAL A 184 -6.19 -19.15 17.48
N LYS A 185 -6.01 -19.74 18.67
CA LYS A 185 -5.43 -19.05 19.84
C LYS A 185 -3.89 -19.03 19.84
N GLY A 186 -3.27 -18.94 18.66
CA GLY A 186 -1.82 -18.99 18.49
C GLY A 186 -1.29 -17.66 17.99
N ARG A 187 -0.61 -16.87 18.83
CA ARG A 187 -0.11 -15.53 18.47
C ARG A 187 0.64 -15.48 17.14
N TYR A 188 1.46 -16.50 16.85
CA TYR A 188 2.22 -16.60 15.61
C TYR A 188 1.33 -16.90 14.39
N VAL A 189 0.31 -17.75 14.56
CA VAL A 189 -0.64 -18.10 13.48
C VAL A 189 -1.46 -16.88 13.05
N ASN A 190 -1.87 -16.05 14.01
CA ASN A 190 -2.71 -14.88 13.74
C ASN A 190 -1.97 -13.82 12.91
N ILE A 191 -0.69 -13.60 13.20
CA ILE A 191 0.16 -12.63 12.51
C ILE A 191 0.43 -13.05 11.07
N PHE A 192 0.55 -14.35 10.81
CA PHE A 192 0.79 -14.89 9.47
C PHE A 192 -0.48 -15.41 8.80
N SER A 193 -1.66 -14.99 9.27
CA SER A 193 -2.95 -15.49 8.78
C SER A 193 -3.11 -15.39 7.27
N VAL A 194 -2.73 -14.26 6.65
CA VAL A 194 -2.76 -14.06 5.20
C VAL A 194 -1.79 -15.00 4.48
N LEU A 195 -0.52 -15.00 4.89
CA LEU A 195 0.51 -15.83 4.26
C LEU A 195 0.18 -17.33 4.35
N LEU A 196 -0.22 -17.81 5.54
CA LEU A 196 -0.59 -19.21 5.76
C LEU A 196 -1.78 -19.62 4.89
N SER A 197 -2.80 -18.76 4.80
CA SER A 197 -3.97 -19.00 3.95
C SER A 197 -3.58 -19.11 2.48
N VAL A 198 -2.73 -18.21 1.99
CA VAL A 198 -2.21 -18.25 0.61
C VAL A 198 -1.44 -19.53 0.36
N VAL A 199 -0.49 -19.89 1.23
CA VAL A 199 0.35 -21.10 1.06
C VAL A 199 -0.50 -22.37 1.06
N ILE A 200 -1.49 -22.48 1.94
CA ILE A 200 -2.37 -23.65 2.02
C ILE A 200 -3.22 -23.77 0.75
N VAL A 201 -3.88 -22.69 0.34
CA VAL A 201 -4.76 -22.73 -0.85
C VAL A 201 -3.93 -22.91 -2.12
N TRP A 202 -2.78 -22.24 -2.23
CA TRP A 202 -1.86 -22.43 -3.35
C TRP A 202 -1.36 -23.87 -3.43
N GLY A 203 -0.97 -24.47 -2.29
CA GLY A 203 -0.53 -25.86 -2.23
C GLY A 203 -1.62 -26.85 -2.67
N ALA A 204 -2.86 -26.61 -2.25
CA ALA A 204 -4.01 -27.40 -2.69
C ALA A 204 -4.27 -27.26 -4.20
N CYS A 205 -4.26 -26.02 -4.73
CA CYS A 205 -4.40 -25.77 -6.17
C CYS A 205 -3.26 -26.41 -6.98
N PHE A 206 -2.04 -26.38 -6.46
CA PHE A 206 -0.87 -26.99 -7.09
C PHE A 206 -0.98 -28.52 -7.11
N ALA A 207 -1.36 -29.14 -5.99
CA ALA A 207 -1.57 -30.59 -5.92
C ALA A 207 -2.66 -31.05 -6.90
N LEU A 208 -3.77 -30.32 -6.98
CA LEU A 208 -4.87 -30.60 -7.91
C LEU A 208 -4.48 -30.37 -9.38
N SER A 209 -3.67 -29.34 -9.66
CA SER A 209 -3.09 -29.12 -10.99
C SER A 209 -2.18 -30.29 -11.39
N ARG A 210 -1.38 -30.80 -10.45
CA ARG A 210 -0.45 -31.91 -10.71
C ARG A 210 -1.15 -33.26 -10.83
N ALA A 211 -2.27 -33.44 -10.14
CA ALA A 211 -3.17 -34.59 -10.28
C ALA A 211 -4.00 -34.55 -11.57
N GLY A 212 -3.92 -33.49 -12.36
CA GLY A 212 -4.65 -33.34 -13.62
C GLY A 212 -6.11 -32.91 -13.45
N VAL A 213 -6.53 -32.52 -12.25
CA VAL A 213 -7.89 -32.02 -11.98
C VAL A 213 -8.07 -30.60 -12.55
N PHE A 214 -7.05 -29.75 -12.41
CA PHE A 214 -7.00 -28.45 -13.07
C PHE A 214 -6.11 -28.54 -14.31
N HIS A 215 -6.71 -28.29 -15.48
CA HIS A 215 -6.00 -28.27 -16.76
C HIS A 215 -5.40 -26.89 -17.06
N PRO A 216 -4.38 -26.82 -17.93
CA PRO A 216 -3.88 -25.54 -18.46
C PRO A 216 -5.04 -24.69 -19.02
N GLY A 217 -5.20 -23.47 -18.51
CA GLY A 217 -6.31 -22.58 -18.83
C GLY A 217 -7.36 -22.46 -17.73
N HIS A 218 -7.39 -23.36 -16.74
CA HIS A 218 -8.21 -23.18 -15.56
C HIS A 218 -7.69 -21.98 -14.72
N PRO A 219 -8.55 -21.12 -14.15
CA PRO A 219 -8.16 -19.89 -13.44
C PRO A 219 -7.30 -20.11 -12.19
N VAL A 220 -7.22 -21.35 -11.67
CA VAL A 220 -6.34 -21.74 -10.55
C VAL A 220 -5.31 -22.81 -10.91
N TYR A 221 -5.07 -23.02 -12.20
CA TYR A 221 -3.99 -23.88 -12.66
C TYR A 221 -2.62 -23.29 -12.30
N ILE A 222 -1.73 -24.12 -11.77
CA ILE A 222 -0.38 -23.72 -11.37
C ILE A 222 0.65 -24.60 -12.10
N SER A 223 1.57 -23.94 -12.82
CA SER A 223 2.78 -24.55 -13.38
C SER A 223 4.04 -23.99 -12.72
N LEU A 224 5.03 -24.86 -12.51
CA LEU A 224 6.34 -24.50 -11.98
C LEU A 224 7.42 -24.34 -13.06
N ASP A 225 7.06 -24.41 -14.35
CA ASP A 225 8.03 -24.34 -15.45
C ASP A 225 8.85 -23.04 -15.40
N ASN A 226 8.16 -21.92 -15.16
CA ASN A 226 8.80 -20.61 -15.00
C ASN A 226 9.68 -20.54 -13.73
N VAL A 227 9.31 -21.25 -12.66
CA VAL A 227 10.11 -21.32 -11.42
C VAL A 227 11.38 -22.13 -11.65
N ASN A 228 11.29 -23.21 -12.43
CA ASN A 228 12.42 -24.04 -12.79
C ASN A 228 13.40 -23.29 -13.70
N ALA A 229 12.88 -22.57 -14.71
CA ALA A 229 13.66 -21.76 -15.63
C ALA A 229 14.27 -20.50 -14.98
N ALA A 230 13.69 -20.01 -13.88
CA ALA A 230 14.19 -18.83 -13.20
C ALA A 230 15.59 -19.04 -12.59
N LYS A 231 16.44 -18.02 -12.76
CA LYS A 231 17.77 -17.98 -12.16
C LYS A 231 17.65 -17.88 -10.63
N TRP A 232 18.59 -18.50 -9.93
CA TRP A 232 18.67 -18.40 -8.47
C TRP A 232 18.97 -16.97 -8.01
N PHE A 233 19.98 -16.35 -8.62
CA PHE A 233 20.36 -14.98 -8.35
C PHE A 233 19.99 -14.08 -9.52
N GLN A 234 19.23 -13.02 -9.25
CA GLN A 234 18.94 -11.95 -10.22
C GLN A 234 19.08 -10.60 -9.53
N PHE A 235 19.86 -9.69 -10.14
CA PHE A 235 19.96 -8.32 -9.65
C PHE A 235 18.98 -7.45 -10.41
N THR A 236 18.18 -6.67 -9.68
CA THR A 236 17.12 -5.82 -10.25
C THR A 236 17.66 -4.55 -10.91
N GLY A 237 18.86 -4.11 -10.54
CA GLY A 237 19.53 -2.99 -11.19
C GLY A 237 18.83 -1.64 -11.04
N PHE A 238 19.37 -0.66 -11.74
CA PHE A 238 18.71 0.63 -11.98
C PHE A 238 18.18 0.65 -13.41
N MET A 239 16.99 1.20 -13.56
CA MET A 239 16.29 1.38 -14.83
C MET A 239 16.17 0.09 -15.64
N PRO A 240 15.73 -1.04 -15.03
CA PRO A 240 15.71 -2.33 -15.73
C PRO A 240 14.74 -2.38 -16.91
N TRP A 241 13.77 -1.46 -16.94
CA TRP A 241 12.79 -1.31 -18.02
C TRP A 241 13.19 -0.20 -19.02
N GLY A 242 14.39 0.37 -18.88
CA GLY A 242 14.88 1.51 -19.64
C GLY A 242 14.71 2.86 -18.91
N MET A 243 15.21 3.92 -19.55
CA MET A 243 15.22 5.28 -18.98
C MET A 243 13.80 5.79 -18.69
N PRO A 244 13.54 6.37 -17.49
CA PRO A 244 12.25 6.97 -17.17
C PRO A 244 11.83 8.04 -18.20
N LYS A 245 10.56 8.02 -18.59
CA LYS A 245 9.95 8.99 -19.50
C LYS A 245 9.03 9.92 -18.73
N PHE A 246 9.18 11.22 -18.95
CA PHE A 246 8.40 12.24 -18.27
C PHE A 246 7.24 12.69 -19.15
N SER A 247 6.04 12.67 -18.58
CA SER A 247 4.81 13.12 -19.24
C SER A 247 3.98 13.92 -18.25
N LEU A 248 3.51 15.09 -18.67
CA LEU A 248 2.61 15.91 -17.85
C LEU A 248 1.29 15.19 -17.55
N VAL A 249 0.82 14.36 -18.48
CA VAL A 249 -0.40 13.56 -18.29
C VAL A 249 -0.18 12.47 -17.24
N ALA A 250 0.95 11.76 -17.31
CA ALA A 250 1.29 10.73 -16.32
C ALA A 250 1.55 11.35 -14.93
N PHE A 251 2.23 12.49 -14.90
CA PHE A 251 2.42 13.27 -13.68
C PHE A 251 1.09 13.73 -13.08
N GLY A 252 0.21 14.33 -13.89
CA GLY A 252 -1.12 14.76 -13.45
C GLY A 252 -1.96 13.61 -12.89
N ALA A 253 -1.91 12.44 -13.54
CA ALA A 253 -2.59 11.24 -13.04
C ALA A 253 -2.06 10.81 -11.66
N ILE A 254 -0.74 10.79 -11.46
CA ILE A 254 -0.14 10.24 -10.24
C ILE A 254 -0.27 11.17 -9.02
N LEU A 255 -0.51 12.47 -9.22
CA LEU A 255 -0.67 13.44 -8.12
C LEU A 255 -1.78 13.06 -7.14
N ALA A 256 -2.87 12.46 -7.63
CA ALA A 256 -3.96 12.02 -6.76
C ALA A 256 -3.51 10.92 -5.78
N GLY A 257 -2.68 9.97 -6.25
CA GLY A 257 -2.08 8.94 -5.39
C GLY A 257 -1.15 9.54 -4.33
N PHE A 258 -0.32 10.51 -4.73
CA PHE A 258 0.55 11.24 -3.79
C PHE A 258 -0.22 12.06 -2.76
N PHE A 259 -1.34 12.67 -3.13
CA PHE A 259 -2.18 13.36 -2.16
C PHE A 259 -2.75 12.39 -1.11
N SER A 260 -3.26 11.24 -1.56
CA SER A 260 -3.81 10.23 -0.66
C SER A 260 -2.76 9.60 0.24
N VAL A 261 -1.56 9.33 -0.29
CA VAL A 261 -0.46 8.76 0.51
C VAL A 261 -0.02 9.69 1.63
N ILE A 262 -0.02 11.01 1.41
CA ILE A 262 0.31 11.98 2.48
C ILE A 262 -0.68 11.85 3.65
N LEU A 263 -1.98 11.75 3.36
CA LEU A 263 -3.02 11.64 4.39
C LEU A 263 -2.94 10.30 5.13
N GLU A 264 -2.70 9.22 4.40
CA GLU A 264 -2.48 7.87 4.93
C GLU A 264 -1.26 7.84 5.87
N SER A 265 -0.11 8.33 5.40
CA SER A 265 1.14 8.33 6.14
C SER A 265 1.10 9.21 7.39
N ILE A 266 0.41 10.36 7.36
CA ILE A 266 0.17 11.15 8.58
C ILE A 266 -0.53 10.28 9.63
N GLY A 267 -1.61 9.59 9.26
CA GLY A 267 -2.35 8.69 10.14
C GLY A 267 -1.45 7.59 10.73
N ASP A 268 -0.62 6.99 9.89
CA ASP A 268 0.32 5.95 10.29
C ASP A 268 1.38 6.43 11.27
N TYR A 269 1.87 7.66 11.14
CA TYR A 269 2.84 8.22 12.09
C TYR A 269 2.24 8.35 13.49
N PHE A 270 0.98 8.78 13.60
CA PHE A 270 0.27 8.77 14.88
C PHE A 270 0.01 7.33 15.39
N ASN A 271 -0.36 6.41 14.50
CA ASN A 271 -0.64 5.02 14.86
C ASN A 271 0.61 4.32 15.41
N VAL A 272 1.78 4.51 14.77
CA VAL A 272 3.02 3.89 15.23
C VAL A 272 3.49 4.50 16.53
N CYS A 273 3.38 5.82 16.74
CA CYS A 273 3.71 6.43 18.02
C CYS A 273 2.83 5.84 19.14
N ASN A 274 1.52 5.75 18.89
CA ASN A 274 0.59 5.16 19.85
C ASN A 274 0.90 3.67 20.13
N ALA A 275 1.22 2.88 19.11
CA ALA A 275 1.59 1.46 19.25
C ALA A 275 2.94 1.26 19.96
N ALA A 276 3.90 2.16 19.72
CA ALA A 276 5.23 2.16 20.30
C ALA A 276 5.32 2.88 21.65
N GLY A 277 4.18 3.30 22.25
CA GLY A 277 4.18 3.98 23.54
C GLY A 277 4.84 5.36 23.55
N LEU A 278 5.01 5.97 22.39
CA LEU A 278 5.64 7.29 22.21
C LEU A 278 4.60 8.42 22.24
N PRO A 279 5.04 9.66 22.52
CA PRO A 279 4.21 10.84 22.27
C PRO A 279 3.89 10.99 20.77
N ASP A 280 2.87 11.78 20.48
CA ASP A 280 2.46 12.07 19.11
C ASP A 280 3.63 12.64 18.28
N PRO A 281 3.71 12.30 16.98
CA PRO A 281 4.83 12.69 16.14
C PRO A 281 4.88 14.22 15.97
N THR A 282 6.10 14.76 16.09
CA THR A 282 6.35 16.19 15.86
C THR A 282 6.15 16.58 14.40
N GLU A 283 5.89 17.87 14.13
CA GLU A 283 5.80 18.41 12.76
C GLU A 283 7.03 18.09 11.91
N GLN A 284 8.20 18.12 12.54
CA GLN A 284 9.46 17.82 11.88
C GLN A 284 9.59 16.32 11.56
N GLN A 285 9.17 15.42 12.45
CA GLN A 285 9.16 13.98 12.19
C GLN A 285 8.21 13.62 11.04
N ILE A 286 7.00 14.19 11.02
CA ILE A 286 6.05 14.00 9.92
C ILE A 286 6.66 14.47 8.59
N SER A 287 7.23 15.67 8.58
CA SER A 287 7.81 16.25 7.36
C SER A 287 9.03 15.47 6.86
N ARG A 288 9.89 14.97 7.77
CA ARG A 288 10.99 14.06 7.40
C ARG A 288 10.49 12.71 6.89
N GLY A 289 9.42 12.18 7.48
CA GLY A 289 8.77 10.96 7.00
C GLY A 289 8.26 11.09 5.56
N ILE A 290 7.46 12.12 5.26
CA ILE A 290 6.98 12.35 3.89
C ILE A 290 8.13 12.62 2.92
N ARG A 291 9.18 13.32 3.35
CA ARG A 291 10.38 13.51 2.54
C ARG A 291 11.03 12.16 2.18
N ALA A 292 11.15 11.25 3.15
CA ALA A 292 11.72 9.93 2.94
C ALA A 292 10.83 9.04 2.05
N GLU A 293 9.50 9.16 2.15
CA GLU A 293 8.56 8.52 1.21
C GLU A 293 8.71 9.07 -0.21
N GLY A 294 8.91 10.37 -0.37
CA GLY A 294 9.24 10.99 -1.66
C GLY A 294 10.55 10.45 -2.25
N LEU A 295 11.60 10.34 -1.43
CA LEU A 295 12.87 9.70 -1.84
C LEU A 295 12.65 8.24 -2.22
N GLY A 296 11.81 7.52 -1.49
CA GLY A 296 11.46 6.14 -1.78
C GLY A 296 10.70 6.00 -3.09
N CYS A 297 9.79 6.91 -3.43
CA CYS A 297 9.11 6.93 -4.72
C CYS A 297 10.06 7.25 -5.88
N ILE A 298 11.01 8.17 -5.68
CA ILE A 298 12.09 8.42 -6.67
C ILE A 298 12.88 7.13 -6.88
N PHE A 299 13.31 6.49 -5.80
CA PHE A 299 14.06 5.23 -5.88
C PHE A 299 13.24 4.14 -6.57
N GLY A 300 11.96 4.00 -6.23
CA GLY A 300 11.06 3.04 -6.87
C GLY A 300 10.89 3.30 -8.37
N GLY A 301 10.77 4.57 -8.77
CA GLY A 301 10.73 4.94 -10.20
C GLY A 301 12.04 4.63 -10.93
N LEU A 302 13.19 4.77 -10.25
CA LEU A 302 14.50 4.43 -10.81
C LEU A 302 14.75 2.93 -10.89
N THR A 303 14.32 2.13 -9.92
CA THR A 303 14.53 0.67 -9.91
C THR A 303 13.42 -0.10 -10.62
N GLY A 304 12.46 0.59 -11.23
CA GLY A 304 11.36 -0.06 -11.94
C GLY A 304 10.36 -0.78 -11.02
N ALA A 305 10.18 -0.24 -9.81
CA ALA A 305 9.25 -0.70 -8.79
C ALA A 305 7.96 0.15 -8.79
N VAL A 306 7.24 0.15 -7.66
CA VAL A 306 5.99 0.90 -7.44
C VAL A 306 6.18 1.98 -6.37
N ALA A 307 5.18 2.85 -6.21
CA ALA A 307 5.16 3.84 -5.14
C ALA A 307 5.23 3.19 -3.76
N CYS A 308 5.97 3.82 -2.84
CA CYS A 308 6.06 3.38 -1.45
C CYS A 308 5.14 4.19 -0.53
N THR A 309 4.71 3.56 0.56
CA THR A 309 3.99 4.19 1.68
C THR A 309 4.33 3.48 2.99
N SER A 310 3.94 4.10 4.10
CA SER A 310 3.94 3.50 5.44
C SER A 310 2.94 2.35 5.54
N TYR A 311 3.29 1.27 6.24
CA TYR A 311 2.45 0.06 6.34
C TYR A 311 1.77 -0.06 7.70
N THR A 312 0.46 0.17 7.71
CA THR A 312 -0.40 0.04 8.89
C THR A 312 -0.41 -1.38 9.47
N GLU A 313 -0.30 -2.42 8.66
CA GLU A 313 -0.26 -3.82 9.15
C GLU A 313 0.96 -4.08 10.02
N ASN A 314 2.12 -3.54 9.61
CA ASN A 314 3.36 -3.64 10.36
C ASN A 314 3.31 -2.82 11.66
N ILE A 315 2.53 -1.74 11.69
CA ILE A 315 2.24 -1.00 12.93
C ILE A 315 1.36 -1.84 13.87
N GLY A 316 0.34 -2.53 13.33
CA GLY A 316 -0.46 -3.49 14.08
C GLY A 316 0.38 -4.60 14.71
N LEU A 317 1.39 -5.09 13.98
CA LEU A 317 2.35 -6.07 14.49
C LEU A 317 3.08 -5.57 15.74
N ILE A 318 3.45 -4.29 15.82
CA ILE A 318 4.10 -3.70 17.01
C ILE A 318 3.14 -3.78 18.20
N GLY A 319 1.88 -3.36 18.03
CA GLY A 319 0.88 -3.45 19.09
C GLY A 319 0.61 -4.89 19.56
N LEU A 320 0.75 -5.87 18.67
CA LEU A 320 0.60 -7.29 19.00
C LEU A 320 1.84 -7.90 19.63
N THR A 321 3.05 -7.53 19.19
CA THR A 321 4.35 -8.12 19.59
C THR A 321 4.95 -7.45 20.82
N GLY A 322 4.69 -6.16 21.02
CA GLY A 322 5.40 -5.32 21.98
C GLY A 322 6.84 -5.00 21.54
N VAL A 323 7.21 -5.30 20.28
CA VAL A 323 8.56 -5.07 19.75
C VAL A 323 8.52 -3.84 18.85
N ALA A 324 8.89 -2.68 19.40
CA ALA A 324 8.91 -1.41 18.68
C ALA A 324 10.31 -1.03 18.17
N SER A 325 11.32 -1.88 18.32
CA SER A 325 12.71 -1.58 17.95
C SER A 325 12.87 -1.29 16.46
N ARG A 326 13.44 -0.12 16.13
CA ARG A 326 13.77 0.26 14.75
C ARG A 326 14.87 -0.61 14.15
N TRP A 327 15.72 -1.23 14.97
CA TRP A 327 16.77 -2.13 14.51
C TRP A 327 16.20 -3.43 13.95
N VAL A 328 15.12 -3.93 14.55
CA VAL A 328 14.36 -5.07 14.02
C VAL A 328 13.81 -4.74 12.64
N VAL A 329 13.22 -3.54 12.47
CA VAL A 329 12.69 -3.08 11.18
C VAL A 329 13.78 -2.94 10.12
N ARG A 330 14.96 -2.42 10.49
CA ARG A 330 16.12 -2.32 9.58
C ARG A 330 16.66 -3.69 9.16
N VAL A 331 16.70 -4.66 10.07
CA VAL A 331 17.08 -6.04 9.74
C VAL A 331 16.05 -6.65 8.79
N GLY A 332 14.76 -6.43 9.02
CA GLY A 332 13.70 -6.81 8.08
C GLY A 332 13.91 -6.20 6.69
N ALA A 333 14.28 -4.93 6.61
CA ALA A 333 14.59 -4.27 5.34
C ALA A 333 15.78 -4.90 4.60
N ILE A 334 16.85 -5.27 5.32
CA ILE A 334 18.00 -5.99 4.76
C ILE A 334 17.60 -7.38 4.26
N LEU A 335 16.77 -8.10 5.02
CA LEU A 335 16.24 -9.39 4.60
C LEU A 335 15.38 -9.26 3.32
N LEU A 336 14.57 -8.20 3.22
CA LEU A 336 13.75 -7.92 2.04
C LEU A 336 14.62 -7.63 0.80
N ILE A 337 15.71 -6.87 0.96
CA ILE A 337 16.73 -6.67 -0.09
C ILE A 337 17.35 -8.01 -0.47
N GLY A 338 17.71 -8.86 0.49
CA GLY A 338 18.23 -10.21 0.20
C GLY A 338 17.24 -11.05 -0.61
N MET A 339 15.96 -11.03 -0.24
CA MET A 339 14.90 -11.75 -0.94
C MET A 339 14.69 -11.26 -2.38
N SER A 340 14.86 -9.95 -2.64
CA SER A 340 14.79 -9.42 -4.02
C SER A 340 15.85 -9.99 -4.95
N MET A 341 16.96 -10.49 -4.41
CA MET A 341 18.03 -11.08 -5.23
C MET A 341 17.73 -12.53 -5.60
N VAL A 342 16.71 -13.16 -5.01
CA VAL A 342 16.37 -14.57 -5.24
C VAL A 342 15.34 -14.69 -6.37
N GLY A 343 15.79 -14.94 -7.59
CA GLY A 343 14.91 -14.92 -8.76
C GLY A 343 13.83 -16.01 -8.75
N LYS A 344 14.15 -17.18 -8.23
CA LYS A 344 13.16 -18.27 -8.03
C LYS A 344 12.04 -17.88 -7.08
N PHE A 345 12.32 -17.04 -6.08
CA PHE A 345 11.30 -16.56 -5.16
C PHE A 345 10.28 -15.69 -5.90
N GLY A 346 10.74 -14.70 -6.67
CA GLY A 346 9.86 -13.88 -7.51
C GLY A 346 9.04 -14.72 -8.49
N ALA A 347 9.67 -15.70 -9.14
CA ALA A 347 8.98 -16.62 -10.06
C ALA A 347 7.92 -17.48 -9.35
N LEU A 348 8.20 -17.99 -8.15
CA LEU A 348 7.25 -18.76 -7.35
C LEU A 348 6.02 -17.92 -7.00
N VAL A 349 6.24 -16.69 -6.55
CA VAL A 349 5.17 -15.76 -6.20
C VAL A 349 4.33 -15.39 -7.43
N ALA A 350 4.95 -15.25 -8.60
CA ALA A 350 4.23 -15.01 -9.86
C ALA A 350 3.32 -16.18 -10.30
N THR A 351 3.42 -17.35 -9.66
CA THR A 351 2.49 -18.47 -9.91
C THR A 351 1.17 -18.36 -9.14
N LEU A 352 1.01 -17.36 -8.26
CA LEU A 352 -0.21 -17.15 -7.49
C LEU A 352 -1.40 -16.87 -8.43
N PRO A 353 -2.43 -17.73 -8.45
CA PRO A 353 -3.59 -17.49 -9.29
C PRO A 353 -4.41 -16.29 -8.83
N ALA A 354 -5.03 -15.59 -9.79
CA ALA A 354 -5.87 -14.43 -9.55
C ALA A 354 -6.99 -14.67 -8.49
N PRO A 355 -7.67 -15.82 -8.44
CA PRO A 355 -8.67 -16.06 -7.38
C PRO A 355 -8.09 -16.09 -5.95
N ILE A 356 -6.87 -16.63 -5.76
CA ILE A 356 -6.20 -16.63 -4.45
C ILE A 356 -5.86 -15.19 -4.02
N ILE A 357 -5.34 -14.41 -4.97
CA ILE A 357 -5.03 -12.98 -4.81
C ILE A 357 -6.33 -12.19 -4.47
N GLY A 358 -7.43 -12.49 -5.15
CA GLY A 358 -8.75 -11.90 -4.89
C GLY A 358 -9.27 -12.18 -3.49
N GLY A 359 -9.12 -13.41 -2.99
CA GLY A 359 -9.44 -13.75 -1.60
C GLY A 359 -8.64 -12.92 -0.58
N CYS A 360 -7.35 -12.66 -0.87
CA CYS A 360 -6.53 -11.78 -0.05
C CYS A 360 -7.03 -10.34 -0.09
N TYR A 361 -7.37 -9.81 -1.27
CA TYR A 361 -7.88 -8.45 -1.41
C TYR A 361 -9.19 -8.22 -0.69
N ILE A 362 -10.13 -9.18 -0.75
CA ILE A 362 -11.40 -9.09 -0.01
C ILE A 362 -11.13 -8.88 1.48
N ALA A 363 -10.20 -9.66 2.06
CA ALA A 363 -9.87 -9.53 3.47
C ALA A 363 -9.07 -8.25 3.78
N LEU A 364 -8.03 -7.95 3.00
CA LEU A 364 -7.12 -6.82 3.23
C LEU A 364 -7.80 -5.47 2.99
N PHE A 365 -8.43 -5.26 1.84
CA PHE A 365 -9.10 -4.00 1.53
C PHE A 365 -10.30 -3.75 2.45
N GLY A 366 -11.03 -4.80 2.83
CA GLY A 366 -12.08 -4.71 3.83
C GLY A 366 -11.55 -4.30 5.21
N THR A 367 -10.40 -4.87 5.62
CA THR A 367 -9.74 -4.50 6.88
C THR A 367 -9.22 -3.07 6.84
N ILE A 368 -8.62 -2.61 5.73
CA ILE A 368 -8.19 -1.21 5.55
C ILE A 368 -9.40 -0.27 5.67
N GLY A 369 -10.51 -0.59 5.01
CA GLY A 369 -11.76 0.15 5.16
C GLY A 369 -12.20 0.26 6.62
N ALA A 370 -12.15 -0.85 7.37
CA ALA A 370 -12.49 -0.87 8.79
C ALA A 370 -11.49 -0.10 9.68
N LEU A 371 -10.20 -0.07 9.33
CA LEU A 371 -9.20 0.76 10.02
C LEU A 371 -9.46 2.25 9.82
N GLY A 372 -10.00 2.64 8.66
CA GLY A 372 -10.48 4.01 8.46
C GLY A 372 -11.62 4.37 9.41
N ILE A 373 -12.58 3.45 9.62
CA ILE A 373 -13.64 3.62 10.63
C ILE A 373 -13.04 3.73 12.04
N GLN A 374 -12.04 2.90 12.37
CA GLN A 374 -11.34 3.00 13.64
C GLN A 374 -10.65 4.36 13.81
N ALA A 375 -10.04 4.92 12.77
CA ALA A 375 -9.43 6.25 12.83
C ALA A 375 -10.47 7.35 13.12
N LEU A 376 -11.68 7.24 12.56
CA LEU A 376 -12.78 8.17 12.84
C LEU A 376 -13.18 8.19 14.32
N THR A 377 -13.02 7.08 15.05
CA THR A 377 -13.35 7.01 16.48
C THR A 377 -12.51 7.93 17.37
N ARG A 378 -11.45 8.55 16.83
CA ARG A 378 -10.69 9.60 17.53
C ARG A 378 -11.41 10.95 17.54
N ALA A 379 -12.34 11.18 16.62
CA ALA A 379 -13.23 12.33 16.61
C ALA A 379 -14.55 11.99 17.31
N ASP A 380 -15.28 13.01 17.74
CA ASP A 380 -16.60 12.81 18.34
C ASP A 380 -17.64 12.48 17.25
N MET A 381 -17.82 11.19 16.99
CA MET A 381 -18.77 10.68 16.00
C MET A 381 -20.23 10.73 16.47
N GLN A 382 -20.52 11.22 17.69
CA GLN A 382 -21.90 11.50 18.12
C GLN A 382 -22.41 12.83 17.58
N LYS A 383 -21.52 13.74 17.17
CA LYS A 383 -21.89 15.02 16.58
C LYS A 383 -22.40 14.82 15.16
N GLN A 384 -23.63 15.30 14.92
CA GLN A 384 -24.25 15.27 13.59
C GLN A 384 -23.36 15.91 12.51
N ARG A 385 -22.63 16.99 12.86
CA ARG A 385 -21.62 17.61 12.01
C ARG A 385 -20.67 16.58 11.41
N ASN A 386 -20.00 15.80 12.27
CA ASN A 386 -18.96 14.87 11.86
C ASN A 386 -19.54 13.72 11.04
N VAL A 387 -20.69 13.19 11.46
CA VAL A 387 -21.42 12.14 10.72
C VAL A 387 -21.78 12.60 9.31
N MET A 388 -22.30 13.83 9.15
CA MET A 388 -22.67 14.37 7.84
C MET A 388 -21.44 14.59 6.94
N ILE A 389 -20.34 15.12 7.50
CA ILE A 389 -19.09 15.33 6.74
C ILE A 389 -18.55 14.00 6.22
N VAL A 390 -18.43 12.99 7.09
CA VAL A 390 -17.95 11.66 6.72
C VAL A 390 -18.87 11.03 5.69
N GLY A 391 -20.19 11.01 5.94
CA GLY A 391 -21.18 10.38 5.07
C GLY A 391 -21.19 10.98 3.66
N PHE A 392 -21.20 12.31 3.55
CA PHE A 392 -21.11 13.01 2.27
C PHE A 392 -19.80 12.69 1.55
N SER A 393 -18.67 12.89 2.23
CA SER A 393 -17.34 12.77 1.62
C SER A 393 -17.06 11.34 1.15
N PHE A 394 -17.48 10.34 1.93
CA PHE A 394 -17.33 8.94 1.58
C PHE A 394 -18.27 8.52 0.44
N LEU A 395 -19.52 8.99 0.40
CA LEU A 395 -20.42 8.72 -0.72
C LEU A 395 -19.89 9.34 -2.02
N MET A 396 -19.40 10.59 -1.96
CA MET A 396 -18.78 11.24 -3.10
C MET A 396 -17.55 10.48 -3.58
N ALA A 397 -16.72 9.95 -2.67
CA ALA A 397 -15.57 9.14 -3.02
C ALA A 397 -15.93 7.87 -3.82
N LEU A 398 -17.06 7.23 -3.52
CA LEU A 398 -17.49 6.02 -4.21
C LEU A 398 -18.26 6.31 -5.50
N GLY A 399 -19.06 7.39 -5.54
CA GLY A 399 -19.97 7.68 -6.65
C GLY A 399 -19.44 8.66 -7.70
N LEU A 400 -18.72 9.72 -7.28
CA LEU A 400 -18.26 10.79 -8.18
C LEU A 400 -17.28 10.30 -9.27
N PRO A 401 -16.32 9.40 -8.98
CA PRO A 401 -15.31 9.02 -9.95
C PRO A 401 -15.84 8.51 -11.29
N GLY A 402 -16.89 7.69 -11.28
CA GLY A 402 -17.48 7.16 -12.50
C GLY A 402 -18.07 8.25 -13.39
N TRP A 403 -18.70 9.27 -12.78
CA TRP A 403 -19.21 10.43 -13.51
C TRP A 403 -18.07 11.30 -14.06
N VAL A 404 -17.03 11.56 -13.27
CA VAL A 404 -15.87 12.36 -13.72
C VAL A 404 -15.15 11.69 -14.89
N GLU A 405 -14.97 10.37 -14.84
CA GLU A 405 -14.39 9.61 -15.95
C GLU A 405 -15.24 9.74 -17.22
N ALA A 406 -16.57 9.67 -17.12
CA ALA A 406 -17.48 9.84 -18.26
C ALA A 406 -17.44 11.25 -18.88
N GLN A 407 -17.05 12.26 -18.11
CA GLN A 407 -16.93 13.66 -18.54
C GLN A 407 -15.51 14.05 -18.95
N LYS A 408 -14.63 13.08 -19.26
CA LYS A 408 -13.22 13.33 -19.58
C LYS A 408 -13.00 14.43 -20.61
N GLU A 409 -13.75 14.43 -21.71
CA GLU A 409 -13.59 15.43 -22.79
C GLU A 409 -13.88 16.86 -22.31
N LEU A 410 -14.90 17.03 -21.47
CA LEU A 410 -15.25 18.33 -20.89
C LEU A 410 -14.09 18.88 -20.04
N PHE A 411 -13.56 18.06 -19.13
CA PHE A 411 -12.43 18.47 -18.30
C PHE A 411 -11.19 18.75 -19.12
N PHE A 412 -10.90 17.93 -20.13
CA PHE A 412 -9.73 18.11 -20.98
C PHE A 412 -9.86 19.37 -21.85
N GLY A 413 -11.08 19.80 -22.17
CA GLY A 413 -11.37 21.06 -22.86
C GLY A 413 -10.91 22.31 -22.10
N TRP A 414 -10.73 22.24 -20.77
CA TRP A 414 -10.18 23.33 -19.95
C TRP A 414 -8.65 23.31 -19.87
N GLY A 415 -7.98 22.49 -20.70
CA GLY A 415 -6.53 22.37 -20.72
C GLY A 415 -5.97 21.71 -19.45
N ILE A 416 -4.74 22.10 -19.08
CA ILE A 416 -3.99 21.49 -17.98
C ILE A 416 -4.76 21.53 -16.64
N PRO A 417 -5.37 22.65 -16.22
CA PRO A 417 -6.13 22.69 -14.96
C PRO A 417 -7.29 21.69 -14.94
N GLY A 418 -8.02 21.55 -16.04
CA GLY A 418 -9.12 20.59 -16.14
C GLY A 418 -8.64 19.14 -16.12
N GLN A 419 -7.50 18.83 -16.72
CA GLN A 419 -6.88 17.50 -16.62
C GLN A 419 -6.49 17.14 -15.18
N ILE A 420 -5.98 18.10 -14.40
CA ILE A 420 -5.67 17.91 -12.98
C ILE A 420 -6.95 17.69 -12.17
N LEU A 421 -7.98 18.50 -12.40
CA LEU A 421 -9.28 18.35 -11.75
C LEU A 421 -9.93 17.00 -12.05
N TRP A 422 -9.84 16.55 -13.30
CA TRP A 422 -10.29 15.23 -13.70
C TRP A 422 -9.52 14.11 -12.97
N ALA A 423 -8.19 14.21 -12.89
CA ALA A 423 -7.37 13.22 -12.20
C ALA A 423 -7.68 13.13 -10.69
N ILE A 424 -7.92 14.26 -10.04
CA ILE A 424 -8.34 14.30 -8.62
C ILE A 424 -9.76 13.75 -8.48
N GLY A 425 -10.70 14.24 -9.30
CA GLY A 425 -12.13 13.90 -9.22
C GLY A 425 -12.44 12.44 -9.54
N LYS A 426 -11.62 11.78 -10.35
CA LYS A 426 -11.75 10.35 -10.64
C LYS A 426 -11.06 9.43 -9.64
N THR A 427 -10.35 9.98 -8.65
CA THR A 427 -9.62 9.18 -7.67
C THR A 427 -10.41 9.20 -6.35
N SER A 428 -11.09 8.10 -6.03
CA SER A 428 -12.00 7.98 -4.87
C SER A 428 -11.41 8.54 -3.58
N MET A 429 -10.21 8.10 -3.22
CA MET A 429 -9.50 8.54 -2.02
C MET A 429 -9.11 10.03 -2.03
N ALA A 430 -8.77 10.60 -3.19
CA ALA A 430 -8.49 12.03 -3.30
C ALA A 430 -9.78 12.83 -3.12
N VAL A 431 -10.89 12.40 -3.73
CA VAL A 431 -12.21 12.98 -3.50
C VAL A 431 -12.59 12.92 -2.02
N ALA A 432 -12.40 11.77 -1.37
CA ALA A 432 -12.68 11.60 0.05
C ALA A 432 -11.86 12.57 0.92
N GLY A 433 -10.54 12.60 0.71
CA GLY A 433 -9.63 13.43 1.50
C GLY A 433 -9.86 14.92 1.27
N VAL A 434 -10.02 15.36 0.02
CA VAL A 434 -10.27 16.78 -0.30
C VAL A 434 -11.61 17.22 0.26
N SER A 435 -12.70 16.49 0.00
CA SER A 435 -14.03 16.88 0.48
C SER A 435 -14.13 16.85 2.00
N ALA A 436 -13.61 15.81 2.66
CA ALA A 436 -13.61 15.73 4.12
C ALA A 436 -12.75 16.83 4.75
N CYS A 437 -11.57 17.10 4.20
CA CYS A 437 -10.71 18.19 4.67
C CYS A 437 -11.37 19.56 4.52
N LEU A 438 -11.93 19.86 3.35
CA LEU A 438 -12.59 21.14 3.10
C LEU A 438 -13.78 21.33 4.05
N LEU A 439 -14.67 20.35 4.13
CA LEU A 439 -15.86 20.45 4.98
C LEU A 439 -15.51 20.49 6.48
N ASP A 440 -14.51 19.73 6.92
CA ASP A 440 -14.06 19.76 8.31
C ASP A 440 -13.42 21.09 8.72
N ASN A 441 -12.91 21.88 7.77
CA ASN A 441 -12.37 23.21 8.08
C ASN A 441 -13.37 24.34 7.85
N LEU A 442 -14.32 24.18 6.94
CA LEU A 442 -15.34 25.20 6.65
C LEU A 442 -16.50 25.18 7.65
N ILE A 443 -16.91 24.00 8.11
CA ILE A 443 -18.05 23.86 9.02
C ILE A 443 -17.56 24.07 10.46
N PRO A 444 -18.15 25.01 11.24
CA PRO A 444 -17.75 25.27 12.62
C PRO A 444 -17.79 24.00 13.49
N GLY A 445 -16.77 23.80 14.34
CA GLY A 445 -16.66 22.70 15.29
C GLY A 445 -15.45 22.89 16.20
N THR A 446 -15.50 22.38 17.42
CA THR A 446 -14.38 22.53 18.37
C THR A 446 -13.22 21.59 18.00
N ARG A 447 -12.00 21.88 18.48
CA ARG A 447 -10.84 21.02 18.20
C ARG A 447 -11.00 19.61 18.76
N GLU A 448 -11.61 19.52 19.95
CA GLU A 448 -11.92 18.25 20.61
C GLU A 448 -12.95 17.44 19.81
N GLU A 449 -14.03 18.08 19.34
CA GLU A 449 -15.03 17.41 18.48
C GLU A 449 -14.41 16.85 17.20
N ARG A 450 -13.42 17.55 16.65
CA ARG A 450 -12.67 17.14 15.46
C ARG A 450 -11.62 16.07 15.75
N GLY A 451 -11.33 15.78 17.02
CA GLY A 451 -10.38 14.77 17.46
C GLY A 451 -8.92 15.22 17.50
N PHE A 452 -8.65 16.53 17.53
CA PHE A 452 -7.31 17.04 17.84
C PHE A 452 -7.06 16.97 19.35
N ARG A 453 -5.90 16.43 19.74
CA ARG A 453 -5.40 16.50 21.12
C ARG A 453 -4.34 17.60 21.12
N ASP A 454 -4.59 18.68 21.86
CA ASP A 454 -3.67 19.80 21.99
C ASP A 454 -2.38 19.42 22.73
#